data_AF-A0A1T0A127-F1
#
_entry.id   AF-A0A1T0A127-F1
#
_cell.length_a   1.000
_cell.length_b   1.000
_cell.length_c   1.000
_cell.angle_alpha   90.00
_cell.angle_beta   90.00
_cell.angle_gamma   90.00
#
_symmetry.space_group_name_H-M   'P 1'
#
loop_
_entity.id
_entity.type
_entity.pdbx_description
1 polymer ?
#
loop_
_entity_poly.entity_id
_entity_poly.type
_entity_poly.pdbx_seq_one_letter_code
_entity_poly.pdbx_strand_id
1 'polypeptide(L)' 'MTDQNPIDIPPPPEPPESYECCDSGCGEFCVFEIYREQKAQYDAKYGELLKKLAEQNTP' A
#
# COMPACT_ATOMS: atom_id res chain seq x y z
N MET A 1 2.69 0.01 25.33
CA MET A 1 2.49 -1.08 24.36
C MET A 1 3.30 -0.69 23.14
N THR A 2 4.58 -1.06 23.08
CA THR A 2 5.45 -0.76 21.95
C THR A 2 5.93 -2.08 21.40
N ASP A 3 5.15 -2.57 20.44
CA ASP A 3 5.50 -3.72 19.61
C ASP A 3 6.60 -3.26 18.66
N GLN A 4 7.86 -3.45 19.05
CA GLN A 4 9.00 -3.25 18.17
C GLN A 4 9.15 -4.50 17.29
N ASN A 5 8.27 -4.65 16.31
CA ASN A 5 8.53 -5.54 15.19
C ASN A 5 9.44 -4.78 14.20
N PRO A 6 10.63 -5.29 13.82
CA PRO A 6 11.67 -4.50 13.16
C PRO A 6 11.33 -4.00 11.74
N ILE A 7 10.14 -4.26 11.23
CA ILE A 7 9.64 -3.79 9.92
C ILE A 7 8.13 -3.57 10.07
N ASP A 8 7.70 -2.45 10.66
CA ASP A 8 6.28 -2.07 10.77
C ASP A 8 5.78 -1.51 9.44
N ILE A 9 5.66 -2.39 8.44
CA ILE A 9 4.95 -2.08 7.21
C ILE A 9 3.50 -2.50 7.45
N PRO A 10 2.52 -1.58 7.33
CA PRO A 10 1.13 -1.97 7.34
C PRO A 10 0.86 -2.99 6.22
N PRO A 11 -0.13 -3.88 6.33
CA PRO A 11 -0.49 -4.78 5.24
C PRO A 11 -0.84 -3.98 3.96
N PRO A 12 -0.69 -4.57 2.76
CA PRO A 12 -1.06 -3.91 1.51
C PRO A 12 -2.54 -3.50 1.54
N PRO A 13 -2.91 -2.38 0.89
CA PRO A 13 -4.29 -1.97 0.82
C PRO A 13 -5.12 -3.01 0.06
N GLU A 14 -6.32 -3.30 0.55
CA GLU A 14 -7.27 -4.19 -0.11
C GLU A 14 -7.89 -3.48 -1.33
N PRO A 15 -8.00 -4.15 -2.49
CA PRO A 15 -8.66 -3.57 -3.65
C PRO A 15 -10.15 -3.35 -3.36
N PRO A 16 -10.72 -2.22 -3.77
CA PRO A 16 -12.14 -2.00 -3.65
C PRO A 16 -12.90 -2.94 -4.58
N GLU A 17 -14.08 -3.35 -4.14
CA GLU A 17 -14.97 -4.19 -4.91
C GLU A 17 -15.63 -3.40 -6.06
N SER A 18 -16.02 -4.10 -7.13
CA SER A 18 -16.60 -3.45 -8.30
C SER A 18 -17.89 -2.67 -8.02
N TYR A 19 -18.68 -3.08 -7.02
CA TYR A 19 -19.89 -2.41 -6.55
C TYR A 19 -19.62 -1.23 -5.61
N GLU A 20 -18.39 -1.08 -5.10
CA GLU A 20 -17.96 0.10 -4.35
C GLU A 20 -17.64 1.26 -5.29
N CYS A 21 -17.54 0.98 -6.60
CA CYS A 21 -17.68 1.99 -7.62
C CYS A 21 -19.13 2.51 -7.59
N CYS A 22 -19.31 3.80 -7.39
CA CYS A 22 -20.61 4.42 -7.61
C CYS A 22 -21.07 4.13 -9.05
N ASP A 23 -22.01 3.20 -9.22
CA ASP A 23 -22.67 2.82 -10.48
C ASP A 23 -23.26 4.02 -11.26
N SER A 24 -23.33 5.19 -10.62
CA SER A 24 -23.92 6.44 -11.14
C SER A 24 -22.87 7.53 -11.43
N GLY A 25 -21.60 7.16 -11.56
CA GLY A 25 -20.50 8.09 -11.82
C GLY A 25 -19.83 8.48 -10.51
N CYS A 26 -18.62 7.96 -10.29
CA CYS A 26 -17.72 8.57 -9.33
C CYS A 26 -17.54 10.04 -9.74
N GLY A 27 -17.93 10.96 -8.87
CA GLY A 27 -17.63 12.39 -9.05
C GLY A 27 -16.12 12.65 -8.91
N GLU A 28 -15.73 13.61 -8.09
CA GLU A 28 -14.30 13.94 -7.91
C GLU A 28 -13.48 12.89 -7.14
N PHE A 29 -14.11 11.85 -6.55
CA PHE A 29 -13.42 10.84 -5.74
C PHE A 29 -13.83 9.42 -6.14
N CYS A 30 -13.09 8.83 -7.09
CA CYS A 30 -13.21 7.42 -7.43
C CYS A 30 -12.46 6.56 -6.40
N VAL A 31 -13.13 5.57 -5.79
CA VAL A 31 -12.48 4.67 -4.81
C VAL A 31 -11.28 3.94 -5.40
N PHE A 32 -11.30 3.63 -6.70
CA PHE A 32 -10.17 3.04 -7.42
C PHE A 32 -8.99 4.01 -7.57
N GLU A 33 -9.22 5.32 -7.64
CA GLU A 33 -8.13 6.31 -7.67
C GLU A 33 -7.44 6.38 -6.31
N ILE A 34 -8.23 6.45 -5.25
CA ILE A 34 -7.73 6.43 -3.88
C ILE A 34 -6.95 5.13 -3.62
N TYR A 35 -7.49 3.98 -4.04
CA TYR A 35 -6.81 2.70 -3.94
C TYR A 35 -5.48 2.68 -4.71
N ARG A 36 -5.48 3.17 -5.96
CA ARG A 36 -4.26 3.23 -6.79
C ARG A 36 -3.17 4.08 -6.12
N GLU A 37 -3.54 5.22 -5.55
CA GLU A 37 -2.60 6.08 -4.83
C GLU A 37 -2.04 5.38 -3.59
N GLN A 38 -2.90 4.79 -2.75
CA GLN A 38 -2.47 4.06 -1.56
C GLN A 38 -1.55 2.89 -1.91
N LYS A 39 -1.90 2.14 -2.97
CA LYS A 39 -1.09 1.02 -3.45
C LYS A 39 0.28 1.49 -3.95
N ALA A 40 0.35 2.59 -4.70
CA ALA A 40 1.61 3.14 -5.18
C ALA A 40 2.53 3.56 -4.02
N GLN A 41 1.97 4.18 -2.97
CA GLN A 41 2.73 4.53 -1.77
C GLN A 41 3.23 3.29 -1.00
N TYR A 42 2.39 2.25 -0.90
CA TYR A 42 2.77 0.97 -0.30
C TYR A 42 3.93 0.32 -1.07
N ASP A 43 3.79 0.18 -2.40
CA ASP A 43 4.79 -0.45 -3.26
C ASP A 43 6.15 0.28 -3.17
N ALA A 44 6.14 1.60 -3.10
CA ALA A 44 7.36 2.40 -2.93
C ALA A 44 8.08 2.10 -1.60
N LYS A 45 7.34 2.12 -0.48
CA LYS A 45 7.89 1.80 0.86
C LYS A 45 8.41 0.37 0.93
N TYR A 46 7.65 -0.58 0.39
CA TYR A 46 8.04 -1.98 0.36
C TYR A 46 9.31 -2.19 -0.47
N GLY A 47 9.42 -1.52 -1.62
CA GLY A 47 10.61 -1.53 -2.46
C GLY A 47 11.86 -0.98 -1.75
N GLU A 48 11.73 0.11 -0.99
CA GLU A 48 12.84 0.62 -0.16
C GLU A 48 13.29 -0.37 0.91
N LEU A 49 12.34 -1.08 1.52
CA LEU A 49 12.64 -2.07 2.55
C LEU A 49 13.32 -3.30 1.97
N LEU A 50 12.87 -3.79 0.81
CA LEU A 50 13.56 -4.86 0.08
C LEU A 50 15.01 -4.47 -0.25
N LYS A 51 15.27 -3.23 -0.68
CA LYS A 51 16.64 -2.74 -0.94
C LYS A 51 17.49 -2.76 0.32
N LYS A 52 16.98 -2.21 1.44
CA LYS A 52 17.68 -2.21 2.73
C LYS A 52 17.95 -3.63 3.23
N LEU A 53 17.03 -4.56 3.02
CA LEU A 53 17.21 -5.96 3.39
C LEU A 53 18.25 -6.64 2.50
N ALA A 54 18.25 -6.36 1.19
CA ALA A 54 19.26 -6.88 0.27
C ALA A 54 20.67 -6.38 0.63
N GLU A 55 20.82 -5.10 0.96
CA GLU A 55 22.10 -4.51 1.38
C GLU A 55 22.60 -5.13 2.70
N GLN A 56 21.72 -5.33 3.68
CA GLN A 56 22.05 -5.94 4.98
C GLN A 56 22.39 -7.43 4.92
N ASN A 57 22.00 -8.14 3.86
CA ASN A 57 22.32 -9.57 3.67
C ASN A 57 23.54 -9.81 2.77
N THR A 58 24.36 -8.78 2.54
CA THR A 58 25.65 -8.94 1.85
C THR A 58 26.71 -9.41 2.87
N PRO A 59 27.35 -10.58 2.67
CA PRO A 59 28.34 -11.12 3.61
C PRO A 59 29.63 -10.30 3.70
#